data_AF-A0A7C4PTF5-F1
#
_entry.id   AF-A0A7C4PTF5-F1
#
_cell.length_a   1.000
_cell.length_b   1.000
_cell.length_c   1.000
_cell.angle_alpha   90.00
_cell.angle_beta   90.00
_cell.angle_gamma   90.00
#
_symmetry.space_group_name_H-M   'P 1'
#
loop_
_entity.id
_entity.type
_entity.pdbx_description
1 polymer ?
#
loop_
_entity_poly.entity_id
_entity_poly.type
_entity_poly.pdbx_seq_one_letter_code
_entity_poly.pdbx_strand_id
1 'polypeptide(L)'
;MTTGVRLGVTAAAFFAAGWILSPPALAAETPPDLYRSAPVIPYAKKAGEHRFRSPRTYEDTLTYYRKVFAGDENISFEKIINTPAVRGMHMRNKAPGRRWDGLNIYENRGQTFIFVVFTDAELAAIAAEAEKKSPKPAAPKKPGDS
;
A
#
# COMPACT_ATOMS: atom_id res chain seq x y z
N MET A 1 15.57 80.49 35.43
CA MET A 1 16.54 79.77 36.28
C MET A 1 16.14 78.31 36.34
N THR A 2 17.06 77.45 35.86
CA THR A 2 17.27 76.00 36.09
C THR A 2 16.80 75.51 37.49
N THR A 3 16.40 74.25 37.76
CA THR A 3 17.04 72.94 37.45
C THR A 3 16.23 71.74 37.99
N GLY A 4 16.29 70.57 37.31
CA GLY A 4 16.30 69.16 37.82
C GLY A 4 15.09 68.62 38.64
N VAL A 5 14.66 67.35 38.55
CA VAL A 5 15.41 66.08 38.61
C VAL A 5 14.63 64.94 37.92
N ARG A 6 15.37 64.00 37.32
CA ARG A 6 14.89 62.74 36.71
C ARG A 6 14.77 61.61 37.75
N LEU A 7 13.75 60.76 37.62
CA LEU A 7 13.66 59.37 38.11
C LEU A 7 12.76 58.65 37.09
N GLY A 8 13.06 57.53 36.44
CA GLY A 8 14.03 56.47 36.72
C GLY A 8 13.28 55.13 36.83
N VAL A 9 13.13 54.43 35.69
CA VAL A 9 13.08 52.95 35.50
C VAL A 9 11.96 52.19 36.24
N THR A 10 11.05 51.49 35.54
CA THR A 10 11.26 50.06 35.21
C THR A 10 10.23 49.56 34.18
N ALA A 11 10.73 49.07 33.05
CA ALA A 11 9.96 48.28 32.09
C ALA A 11 9.70 46.88 32.68
N ALA A 12 8.43 46.50 32.82
CA ALA A 12 8.04 45.12 33.07
C ALA A 12 7.80 44.43 31.71
N ALA A 13 8.83 43.74 31.22
CA ALA A 13 8.72 42.85 30.07
C ALA A 13 7.93 41.59 30.48
N PHE A 14 6.71 41.45 29.96
CA PHE A 14 5.98 40.18 30.03
C PHE A 14 6.61 39.20 29.03
N PHE A 15 7.42 38.26 29.53
CA PHE A 15 7.81 37.07 28.76
C PHE A 15 6.58 36.17 28.61
N ALA A 16 5.87 36.33 27.50
CA ALA A 16 4.90 35.33 27.05
C ALA A 16 5.68 34.11 26.54
N ALA A 17 5.89 33.12 27.41
CA ALA A 17 6.39 31.81 27.02
C ALA A 17 5.31 31.09 26.21
N GLY A 18 5.26 31.37 24.92
CA GLY A 18 4.46 30.62 23.94
C GLY A 18 5.05 29.23 23.79
N TRP A 19 4.51 28.26 24.52
CA TRP A 19 4.73 26.85 24.22
C TRP A 19 4.04 26.56 22.89
N ILE A 20 4.82 26.56 21.81
CA ILE A 20 4.38 26.04 20.52
C ILE A 20 4.17 24.54 20.72
N LEU A 21 2.91 24.13 20.95
CA LEU A 21 2.50 22.74 20.77
C LEU A 21 2.66 22.44 19.27
N SER A 22 3.83 21.94 18.87
CA SER A 22 3.95 21.25 17.60
C SER A 22 3.10 19.98 17.70
N PRO A 23 2.01 19.84 16.93
CA PRO A 23 1.30 18.56 16.90
C PRO A 23 2.29 17.49 16.46
N PRO A 24 2.28 16.29 17.07
CA PRO A 24 3.10 15.20 16.59
C PRO A 24 2.70 14.96 15.14
N ALA A 25 3.67 15.13 14.23
CA ALA A 25 3.50 14.72 12.85
C ALA A 25 3.26 13.21 12.87
N LEU A 26 1.99 12.81 12.79
CA LEU A 26 1.60 11.45 12.40
C LEU A 26 2.27 11.24 11.05
N ALA A 27 3.40 10.53 11.06
CA ALA A 27 4.12 10.21 9.84
C ALA A 27 3.13 9.52 8.89
N ALA A 28 2.79 10.23 7.81
CA ALA A 28 1.95 9.68 6.77
C ALA A 28 2.62 8.39 6.27
N GLU A 29 1.86 7.30 6.17
CA GLU A 29 2.39 6.07 5.60
C GLU A 29 2.85 6.32 4.17
N THR A 30 3.93 5.65 3.77
CA THR A 30 4.43 5.73 2.39
C THR A 30 3.32 5.28 1.42
N PRO A 31 2.98 6.07 0.39
CA PRO A 31 1.95 5.70 -0.58
C PRO A 31 2.29 4.36 -1.28
N PRO A 32 1.29 3.54 -1.64
CA PRO A 32 1.53 2.24 -2.25
C PRO A 32 2.07 2.34 -3.68
N ASP A 33 2.86 1.35 -4.07
CA ASP A 33 3.26 1.15 -5.47
C ASP A 33 2.10 0.53 -6.25
N LEU A 34 1.78 1.06 -7.43
CA LEU A 34 0.64 0.56 -8.21
C LEU A 34 1.08 -0.55 -9.19
N TYR A 35 0.55 -1.75 -8.98
CA TYR A 35 0.67 -2.87 -9.91
C TYR A 35 -0.66 -3.09 -10.63
N ARG A 36 -0.75 -2.66 -11.91
CA ARG A 36 -2.02 -2.69 -12.67
C ARG A 36 -3.18 -2.07 -11.88
N SER A 37 -2.94 -0.88 -11.33
CA SER A 37 -3.81 -0.13 -10.41
C SER A 37 -4.11 -0.78 -9.05
N ALA A 38 -3.64 -1.99 -8.77
CA ALA A 38 -3.73 -2.58 -7.44
C ALA A 38 -2.62 -2.01 -6.53
N PRO A 39 -2.92 -1.59 -5.29
CA PRO A 39 -1.92 -1.01 -4.40
C PRO A 39 -1.10 -2.09 -3.70
N VAL A 40 0.16 -2.18 -4.07
CA VAL A 40 1.16 -3.04 -3.46
C VAL A 40 1.94 -2.22 -2.43
N ILE A 41 2.17 -2.78 -1.24
CA ILE A 41 2.95 -2.11 -0.20
C ILE A 41 4.35 -1.73 -0.73
N PRO A 42 4.87 -0.53 -0.40
CA PRO A 42 6.15 -0.07 -0.88
C PRO A 42 7.27 -1.04 -0.55
N TYR A 43 8.25 -1.12 -1.46
CA TYR A 43 9.43 -1.99 -1.33
C TYR A 43 9.11 -3.50 -1.29
N ALA A 44 7.89 -3.90 -1.65
CA ALA A 44 7.56 -5.31 -1.82
C ALA A 44 8.36 -5.92 -2.97
N LYS A 45 8.86 -7.14 -2.76
CA LYS A 45 9.63 -7.86 -3.77
C LYS A 45 8.73 -8.81 -4.54
N LYS A 46 8.80 -8.81 -5.87
CA LYS A 46 8.06 -9.76 -6.70
C LYS A 46 8.50 -11.18 -6.36
N ALA A 47 7.54 -12.03 -6.00
CA ALA A 47 7.76 -13.42 -5.57
C ALA A 47 7.11 -14.45 -6.51
N GLY A 48 6.32 -14.00 -7.48
CA GLY A 48 5.66 -14.84 -8.48
C GLY A 48 4.77 -14.01 -9.38
N GLU A 49 3.94 -14.68 -10.17
CA GLU A 49 2.90 -14.03 -10.96
C GLU A 49 1.86 -13.40 -10.03
N HIS A 50 1.66 -12.10 -10.17
CA HIS A 50 0.78 -11.28 -9.33
C HIS A 50 1.02 -11.40 -7.81
N ARG A 51 2.18 -11.92 -7.42
CA ARG A 51 2.55 -12.24 -6.04
C ARG A 51 3.76 -11.44 -5.61
N PHE A 52 3.66 -10.86 -4.43
CA PHE A 52 4.68 -10.00 -3.84
C PHE A 52 4.96 -10.43 -2.41
N ARG A 53 6.22 -10.35 -1.99
CA ARG A 53 6.64 -10.51 -0.60
C ARG A 53 6.66 -9.13 0.05
N SER A 54 5.88 -8.96 1.11
CA SER A 54 5.90 -7.74 1.91
C SER A 54 7.26 -7.58 2.60
N PRO A 55 7.78 -6.34 2.71
CA PRO A 55 8.98 -6.08 3.51
C PRO A 55 8.67 -6.03 5.02
N ARG A 56 7.38 -6.02 5.40
CA ARG A 56 6.92 -5.91 6.79
C ARG A 56 6.37 -7.25 7.29
N THR A 57 6.16 -7.35 8.61
CA THR A 57 5.43 -8.47 9.24
C THR A 57 3.98 -8.50 8.76
N TYR A 58 3.25 -9.58 9.05
CA TYR A 58 1.85 -9.72 8.64
C TYR A 58 0.97 -8.63 9.26
N GLU A 59 1.12 -8.40 10.57
CA GLU A 59 0.39 -7.40 11.34
C GLU A 59 0.69 -5.99 10.86
N ASP A 60 1.95 -5.68 10.60
CA ASP A 60 2.36 -4.38 10.08
C ASP A 60 1.86 -4.17 8.65
N THR A 61 1.80 -5.22 7.85
CA THR A 61 1.23 -5.18 6.50
C THR A 61 -0.28 -4.92 6.54
N LEU A 62 -1.00 -5.58 7.45
CA LEU A 62 -2.43 -5.30 7.65
C LEU A 62 -2.66 -3.89 8.17
N THR A 63 -1.84 -3.43 9.13
CA THR A 63 -1.91 -2.08 9.69
C THR A 63 -1.66 -1.03 8.62
N TYR A 64 -0.66 -1.26 7.76
CA TYR A 64 -0.41 -0.42 6.60
C TYR A 64 -1.65 -0.27 5.73
N TYR A 65 -2.24 -1.38 5.28
CA TYR A 65 -3.41 -1.32 4.40
C TYR A 65 -4.63 -0.69 5.06
N ARG A 66 -4.85 -0.93 6.36
CA ARG A 66 -5.92 -0.25 7.11
C ARG A 66 -5.73 1.27 7.17
N LYS A 67 -4.48 1.75 7.25
CA LYS A 67 -4.19 3.19 7.22
C LYS A 67 -4.33 3.77 5.81
N VAL A 68 -3.81 3.08 4.79
CA VAL A 68 -3.92 3.52 3.38
C VAL A 68 -5.38 3.67 2.95
N PHE A 69 -6.24 2.75 3.39
CA PHE A 69 -7.66 2.74 3.06
C PHE A 69 -8.55 3.20 4.21
N ALA A 70 -8.01 3.98 5.14
CA ALA A 70 -8.80 4.52 6.23
C ALA A 70 -9.92 5.42 5.67
N GLY A 71 -11.16 5.06 5.96
CA GLY A 71 -12.33 5.81 5.48
C GLY A 71 -12.81 5.46 4.07
N ASP A 72 -12.19 4.49 3.38
CA ASP A 72 -12.70 4.00 2.09
C ASP A 72 -13.79 2.94 2.29
N GLU A 73 -15.03 3.32 1.99
CA GLU A 73 -16.21 2.44 2.13
C GLU A 73 -16.23 1.28 1.12
N ASN A 74 -15.45 1.38 0.04
CA ASN A 74 -15.37 0.32 -0.97
C ASN A 74 -14.42 -0.80 -0.57
N ILE A 75 -13.65 -0.63 0.50
CA ILE A 75 -12.65 -1.61 0.93
C ILE A 75 -13.13 -2.34 2.19
N SER A 76 -13.17 -3.68 2.13
CA SER A 76 -13.49 -4.51 3.28
C SER A 76 -12.42 -5.56 3.56
N PHE A 77 -12.19 -5.85 4.84
CA PHE A 77 -11.22 -6.85 5.30
C PHE A 77 -11.95 -8.09 5.80
N GLU A 78 -11.82 -9.19 5.07
CA GLU A 78 -12.47 -10.48 5.32
C GLU A 78 -11.41 -11.51 5.71
N LYS A 79 -11.56 -12.15 6.87
CA LYS A 79 -10.65 -13.23 7.28
C LYS A 79 -10.90 -14.45 6.39
N ILE A 80 -9.84 -15.02 5.81
CA ILE A 80 -9.94 -16.22 4.97
C ILE A 80 -9.63 -17.46 5.80
N ILE A 81 -8.45 -17.50 6.42
CA ILE A 81 -7.91 -18.66 7.14
C ILE A 81 -7.19 -18.15 8.39
N ASN A 82 -7.41 -18.82 9.51
CA ASN A 82 -6.66 -18.58 10.75
C ASN A 82 -6.31 -19.91 11.41
N THR A 83 -5.23 -20.54 10.93
CA THR A 83 -4.65 -21.74 11.54
C THR A 83 -3.32 -21.38 12.21
N PRO A 84 -2.81 -22.18 13.16
CA PRO A 84 -1.53 -21.89 13.81
C PRO A 84 -0.34 -21.76 12.85
N ALA A 85 -0.40 -22.43 11.69
CA ALA A 85 0.68 -22.42 10.71
C ALA A 85 0.52 -21.36 9.60
N VAL A 86 -0.73 -20.97 9.30
CA VAL A 86 -1.06 -20.06 8.20
C VAL A 86 -2.22 -19.17 8.60
N ARG A 87 -2.01 -17.86 8.44
CA ARG A 87 -3.05 -16.83 8.61
C ARG A 87 -3.21 -16.05 7.31
N GLY A 88 -4.44 -15.69 6.99
CA GLY A 88 -4.79 -15.02 5.75
C GLY A 88 -5.97 -14.04 5.91
N MET A 89 -5.85 -12.90 5.26
CA MET A 89 -6.84 -11.84 5.15
C MET A 89 -7.07 -11.52 3.67
N HIS A 90 -8.32 -11.45 3.27
CA HIS A 90 -8.74 -10.91 1.98
C HIS A 90 -9.12 -9.44 2.18
N MET A 91 -8.45 -8.54 1.49
CA MET A 91 -8.86 -7.15 1.37
C MET A 91 -9.64 -7.02 0.07
N ARG A 92 -10.97 -6.99 0.15
CA ARG A 92 -11.87 -6.89 -1.00
C ARG A 92 -12.01 -5.44 -1.43
N ASN A 93 -11.96 -5.21 -2.74
CA ASN A 93 -12.35 -3.97 -3.38
C ASN A 93 -13.76 -4.12 -3.98
N LYS A 94 -14.68 -3.25 -3.58
CA LYS A 94 -16.08 -3.22 -4.06
C LYS A 94 -16.35 -2.06 -5.01
N ALA A 95 -15.36 -1.24 -5.32
CA ALA A 95 -15.53 -0.07 -6.18
C ALA A 95 -16.06 -0.48 -7.57
N PRO A 96 -16.95 0.32 -8.17
CA PRO A 96 -17.38 0.10 -9.54
C PRO A 96 -16.24 0.38 -10.52
N GLY A 97 -16.17 -0.39 -11.62
CA GLY A 97 -15.12 -0.22 -12.64
C GLY A 97 -13.70 -0.58 -12.17
N ARG A 98 -13.55 -1.24 -11.02
CA ARG A 98 -12.26 -1.71 -10.50
C ARG A 98 -11.61 -2.71 -11.47
N ARG A 99 -10.28 -2.64 -11.57
CA ARG A 99 -9.47 -3.63 -12.32
C ARG A 99 -9.04 -4.81 -11.46
N TRP A 100 -9.06 -4.63 -10.13
CA TRP A 100 -8.70 -5.64 -9.16
C TRP A 100 -9.84 -5.86 -8.17
N ASP A 101 -10.10 -7.11 -7.82
CA ASP A 101 -11.16 -7.51 -6.89
C ASP A 101 -10.68 -7.53 -5.44
N GLY A 102 -9.39 -7.76 -5.21
CA GLY A 102 -8.87 -7.75 -3.84
C GLY A 102 -7.40 -8.08 -3.72
N LEU A 103 -6.89 -8.02 -2.50
CA LEU A 103 -5.57 -8.50 -2.13
C LEU A 103 -5.70 -9.64 -1.13
N ASN A 104 -5.08 -10.78 -1.42
CA ASN A 104 -4.91 -11.84 -0.45
C ASN A 104 -3.58 -11.63 0.28
N ILE A 105 -3.65 -11.31 1.55
CA ILE A 105 -2.52 -11.08 2.44
C ILE A 105 -2.40 -12.30 3.33
N TYR A 106 -1.31 -13.05 3.26
CA TYR A 106 -1.12 -14.24 4.07
C TYR A 106 0.30 -14.36 4.58
N GLU A 107 0.44 -15.03 5.72
CA GLU A 107 1.73 -15.38 6.28
C GLU A 107 2.01 -16.87 6.08
N ASN A 108 3.24 -17.17 5.68
CA ASN A 108 3.76 -18.52 5.63
C ASN A 108 5.22 -18.52 6.10
N ARG A 109 5.56 -19.36 7.09
CA ARG A 109 6.92 -19.49 7.65
C ARG A 109 7.55 -18.14 8.04
N GLY A 110 6.76 -17.26 8.68
CA GLY A 110 7.22 -15.94 9.12
C GLY A 110 7.45 -14.92 7.99
N GLN A 111 7.04 -15.24 6.76
CA GLN A 111 7.07 -14.32 5.63
C GLN A 111 5.66 -13.96 5.19
N THR A 112 5.44 -12.67 4.96
CA THR A 112 4.16 -12.15 4.49
C THR A 112 4.16 -12.01 2.99
N PHE A 113 3.13 -12.54 2.35
CA PHE A 113 2.90 -12.46 0.93
C PHE A 113 1.58 -11.75 0.64
N ILE A 114 1.57 -11.04 -0.47
CA ILE A 114 0.44 -10.31 -1.03
C ILE A 114 0.21 -10.86 -2.42
N PHE A 115 -1.00 -11.34 -2.68
CA PHE A 115 -1.42 -11.79 -4.00
C PHE A 115 -2.53 -10.88 -4.50
N VAL A 116 -2.36 -10.33 -5.70
CA VAL A 116 -3.33 -9.44 -6.33
C VAL A 116 -4.36 -10.28 -7.07
N VAL A 117 -5.63 -10.12 -6.71
CA VAL A 117 -6.76 -10.75 -7.36
C VAL A 117 -7.37 -9.75 -8.34
N PHE A 118 -7.39 -10.12 -9.62
CA PHE A 118 -7.92 -9.28 -10.69
C PHE A 118 -9.36 -9.64 -11.02
N THR A 119 -10.08 -8.69 -11.63
CA THR A 119 -11.39 -8.98 -12.22
C THR A 119 -11.23 -9.85 -13.46
N ASP A 120 -12.28 -10.58 -13.84
CA ASP A 120 -12.28 -11.42 -15.05
C ASP A 120 -11.89 -10.64 -16.31
N ALA A 121 -12.35 -9.40 -16.42
CA ALA A 121 -12.02 -8.52 -17.55
C ALA A 121 -10.52 -8.18 -17.59
N GLU A 122 -9.89 -7.90 -16.46
CA GLU A 122 -8.45 -7.62 -16.40
C GLU A 122 -7.63 -8.91 -16.61
N LEU A 123 -8.09 -10.05 -16.09
CA LEU A 123 -7.46 -11.35 -16.38
C LEU A 123 -7.46 -11.68 -17.87
N ALA A 124 -8.58 -11.42 -18.57
CA ALA A 124 -8.66 -11.58 -20.01
C ALA A 124 -7.68 -10.65 -20.76
N ALA A 125 -7.55 -9.39 -20.31
CA ALA A 125 -6.58 -8.45 -20.86
C ALA A 125 -5.12 -8.91 -20.64
N ILE A 126 -4.79 -9.40 -19.44
CA ILE A 126 -3.47 -9.96 -19.11
C ILE A 126 -3.15 -11.15 -20.01
N ALA A 127 -4.10 -12.07 -20.20
CA ALA A 127 -3.93 -13.23 -21.08
C ALA A 127 -3.70 -12.81 -22.55
N ALA A 128 -4.50 -11.88 -23.06
CA ALA A 128 -4.34 -11.36 -24.42
C ALA A 128 -3.00 -10.64 -24.63
N GLU A 129 -2.49 -9.92 -23.63
CA GLU A 129 -1.15 -9.33 -23.66
C GLU A 129 -0.05 -10.39 -23.66
N ALA A 130 -0.21 -11.47 -22.90
CA ALA A 130 0.75 -12.57 -22.83
C ALA A 130 0.82 -13.35 -24.16
N GLU A 131 -0.33 -13.57 -24.82
CA GLU A 131 -0.40 -14.20 -26.13
C GLU A 131 0.28 -13.34 -27.21
N LYS A 132 0.06 -12.02 -27.22
CA LYS A 132 0.73 -11.11 -28.16
C LYS A 132 2.25 -11.08 -28.00
N LYS A 133 2.75 -11.24 -26.77
CA LYS A 133 4.19 -11.27 -26.46
C LYS A 133 4.84 -12.62 -26.73
N SER A 134 4.04 -13.68 -26.85
CA SER A 134 4.51 -15.05 -27.10
C SER A 134 4.06 -15.45 -28.50
N PRO A 135 4.75 -15.06 -29.58
CA PRO A 135 4.35 -15.45 -30.92
C PRO A 135 4.26 -16.98 -30.98
N LYS A 136 3.06 -17.46 -31.35
CA LYS A 136 2.71 -18.88 -31.50
C LYS A 136 3.87 -19.64 -32.17
N PRO A 137 4.36 -20.76 -31.60
CA PRO A 137 5.40 -21.53 -32.26
C PRO A 137 4.91 -21.93 -33.65
N ALA A 138 5.70 -21.62 -34.67
CA ALA A 138 5.41 -21.98 -36.05
C ALA A 138 5.06 -23.47 -36.10
N ALA A 139 3.96 -23.79 -36.79
CA ALA A 139 3.47 -25.17 -36.91
C ALA A 139 4.62 -26.10 -37.37
N PRO A 140 4.72 -27.32 -36.82
CA PRO A 140 5.76 -28.25 -37.21
C PRO A 140 5.65 -28.51 -38.72
N LYS A 141 6.73 -28.28 -39.46
CA LYS A 141 6.83 -28.73 -40.85
C LYS A 141 6.57 -30.23 -40.87
N LYS A 142 5.59 -30.69 -41.67
CA LYS A 142 5.35 -32.11 -41.89
C LYS A 142 6.66 -32.77 -42.37
N PRO A 143 7.07 -33.90 -41.79
CA PRO A 143 8.18 -34.67 -42.32
C PRO A 143 7.69 -35.38 -43.58
N GLY A 144 8.15 -34.94 -44.74
CA GLY A 144 7.76 -35.55 -46.02
C GLY A 144 7.92 -34.61 -47.20
N ASP A 145 9.14 -34.12 -47.42
CA ASP A 145 9.65 -33.80 -48.75
C ASP A 145 11.17 -33.96 -48.68
N SER A 146 11.64 -35.10 -49.15
CA SER A 146 13.02 -35.43 -49.48
C SER A 146 12.99 -36.31 -50.72
#